data_AF-A0A4R3M9Z4-F1
#
_entry.id   AF-A0A4R3M9Z4-F1
#
_cell.length_a   1.000
_cell.length_b   1.000
_cell.length_c   1.000
_cell.angle_alpha   90.00
_cell.angle_beta   90.00
_cell.angle_gamma   90.00
#
_symmetry.space_group_name_H-M   'P 1'
#
loop_
_entity.id
_entity.type
_entity.pdbx_description
1 polymer ?
#
loop_
_entity_poly.entity_id
_entity_poly.type
_entity_poly.pdbx_seq_one_letter_code
_entity_poly.pdbx_strand_id
1 'polypeptide(L)'
;MNASPRSPALLHPERIHPALWRGSQLAGARQAIIPTGFDLLDHELPNRGWPVGTLIELMPCRPGIGELHLLRPALTQLDCDRCIALLSPPYIPYFHCWFNWQLGKHRLLWIKAETVFDNLWSAEQILKSQACAALLCWSTFIRPQALRRLQWLATQTDTLFILFRPPAAAHQPSAAPLRLALEPAMQGLAASILKRRGPACTNPILIPLYPARTQAASPMPHATLDLSLLAHAQSGRDLSPLAN
;
A
#
# COMPACT_ATOMS: atom_id res chain seq x y z
N MET A 1 40.15 -11.64 43.95
CA MET A 1 39.68 -10.60 43.00
C MET A 1 38.16 -10.69 42.91
N ASN A 2 37.44 -9.95 43.76
CA ASN A 2 35.98 -10.01 43.84
C ASN A 2 35.37 -9.13 42.73
N ALA A 3 34.61 -9.75 41.83
CA ALA A 3 33.78 -9.05 40.87
C ALA A 3 32.65 -8.32 41.62
N SER A 4 32.61 -6.99 41.51
CA SER A 4 31.52 -6.19 42.05
C SER A 4 30.18 -6.64 41.45
N PRO A 5 29.12 -6.82 42.27
CA PRO A 5 27.81 -7.17 41.76
C PRO A 5 27.26 -6.02 40.91
N ARG A 6 26.88 -6.32 39.66
CA ARG A 6 26.20 -5.36 38.77
C ARG A 6 24.93 -4.86 39.45
N SER A 7 24.75 -3.54 39.55
CA SER A 7 23.61 -2.91 40.20
C SER A 7 22.27 -3.43 39.66
N PRO A 8 21.32 -3.84 40.52
CA PRO A 8 20.06 -4.47 40.10
C PRO A 8 19.14 -3.55 39.28
N ALA A 9 19.39 -2.23 39.31
CA ALA A 9 18.71 -1.24 38.48
C ALA A 9 18.96 -1.42 36.97
N LEU A 10 20.06 -2.08 36.58
CA LEU A 10 20.36 -2.37 35.17
C LEU A 10 19.70 -3.65 34.63
N LEU A 11 19.11 -4.47 35.51
CA LEU A 11 18.40 -5.68 35.11
C LEU A 11 16.99 -5.40 34.59
N HIS A 12 16.41 -4.27 35.01
CA HIS A 12 15.05 -3.85 34.63
C HIS A 12 15.01 -2.37 34.18
N PRO A 13 15.60 -2.03 33.01
CA PRO A 13 15.61 -0.66 32.51
C PRO A 13 14.20 -0.08 32.23
N GLU A 14 13.16 -0.91 32.26
CA GLU A 14 11.74 -0.53 32.10
C GLU A 14 11.25 0.34 33.24
N ARG A 15 11.90 0.25 34.41
CA ARG A 15 11.55 1.03 35.60
C ARG A 15 12.14 2.44 35.59
N ILE A 16 12.99 2.75 34.61
CA ILE A 16 13.72 4.02 34.54
C ILE A 16 12.86 5.10 33.85
N HIS A 17 12.24 4.81 32.71
CA HIS A 17 11.32 5.73 32.05
C HIS A 17 10.47 5.03 30.97
N PRO A 18 9.14 5.30 30.87
CA PRO A 18 8.26 4.67 29.87
C PRO A 18 8.62 5.04 28.41
N ALA A 19 9.41 6.09 28.19
CA ALA A 19 9.90 6.49 26.86
C ALA A 19 11.25 5.83 26.47
N LEU A 20 11.83 4.97 27.31
CA LEU A 20 13.07 4.29 26.99
C LEU A 20 12.82 3.22 25.91
N TRP A 21 13.29 3.47 24.69
CA TRP A 21 13.14 2.54 23.57
C TRP A 21 14.05 1.31 23.75
N ARG A 22 13.45 0.11 23.63
CA ARG A 22 14.18 -1.17 23.61
C ARG A 22 14.23 -1.71 22.19
N GLY A 23 15.41 -2.11 21.73
CA GLY A 23 15.57 -2.75 20.41
C GLY A 23 14.78 -4.05 20.24
N SER A 24 14.42 -4.73 21.33
CA SER A 24 13.61 -5.96 21.33
C SER A 24 12.10 -5.73 21.37
N GLN A 25 11.64 -4.49 21.59
CA GLN A 25 10.21 -4.17 21.63
C GLN A 25 9.79 -3.39 20.38
N LEU A 26 8.61 -3.72 19.86
CA LEU A 26 7.92 -2.83 18.94
C LEU A 26 7.65 -1.51 19.71
N ALA A 27 8.14 -0.39 19.17
CA ALA A 27 8.09 0.91 19.86
C ALA A 27 6.64 1.33 20.15
N GLY A 28 6.24 1.34 21.42
CA GLY A 28 4.88 1.67 21.89
C GLY A 28 4.62 3.17 22.12
N ALA A 29 5.30 4.07 21.40
CA ALA A 29 4.86 5.46 21.39
C ALA A 29 3.42 5.50 20.83
N ARG A 30 2.54 6.34 21.42
CA ARG A 30 1.16 6.59 20.98
C ARG A 30 1.13 7.18 19.56
N GLN A 31 1.42 6.34 18.58
CA GLN A 31 1.30 6.64 17.17
C GLN A 31 -0.04 6.08 16.70
N ALA A 32 -0.84 6.93 16.05
CA ALA A 32 -2.08 6.48 15.41
C ALA A 32 -1.77 5.41 14.37
N ILE A 33 -2.61 4.37 14.33
CA ILE A 33 -2.49 3.28 13.38
C ILE A 33 -3.82 3.02 12.69
N ILE A 34 -3.75 2.45 11.50
CA ILE A 34 -4.89 1.89 10.79
C ILE A 34 -4.64 0.39 10.61
N PRO A 35 -5.53 -0.50 11.06
CA PRO A 35 -5.37 -1.95 10.85
C PRO A 35 -5.11 -2.26 9.38
N THR A 36 -4.18 -3.18 9.09
CA THR A 36 -3.92 -3.57 7.70
C THR A 36 -5.05 -4.39 7.10
N GLY A 37 -5.86 -5.03 7.96
CA GLY A 37 -6.91 -5.97 7.56
C GLY A 37 -6.38 -7.39 7.34
N PHE A 38 -5.12 -7.65 7.68
CA PHE A 38 -4.47 -8.95 7.56
C PHE A 38 -3.76 -9.30 8.88
N ASP A 39 -4.31 -10.25 9.63
CA ASP A 39 -3.84 -10.59 10.98
C ASP A 39 -2.35 -10.91 11.06
N LEU A 40 -1.83 -11.63 10.06
CA LEU A 40 -0.40 -11.99 9.99
C LEU A 40 0.49 -10.76 9.81
N LEU A 41 0.05 -9.78 9.02
CA LEU A 41 0.80 -8.54 8.83
C LEU A 41 0.65 -7.65 10.07
N ASP A 42 -0.55 -7.54 10.64
CA ASP A 42 -0.80 -6.78 11.86
C ASP A 42 0.06 -7.30 13.02
N HIS A 43 0.25 -8.62 13.16
CA HIS A 43 1.13 -9.17 14.21
C HIS A 43 2.59 -8.70 14.08
N GLU A 44 3.05 -8.49 12.84
CA GLU A 44 4.41 -8.07 12.54
C GLU A 44 4.57 -6.55 12.44
N LEU A 45 3.51 -5.75 12.62
CA LEU A 45 3.62 -4.30 12.64
C LEU A 45 3.55 -3.75 14.08
N PRO A 46 4.32 -2.70 14.40
CA PRO A 46 4.16 -2.01 15.66
C PRO A 46 2.71 -1.57 15.86
N ASN A 47 2.14 -1.80 17.04
CA ASN A 47 0.75 -1.47 17.38
C ASN A 47 -0.31 -2.11 16.46
N ARG A 48 0.03 -3.15 15.69
CA ARG A 48 -0.90 -3.94 14.87
C ARG A 48 -1.60 -3.18 13.74
N GLY A 49 -0.86 -2.35 13.00
CA GLY A 49 -1.38 -1.72 11.80
C GLY A 49 -0.39 -0.81 11.08
N TRP A 50 -0.86 -0.16 10.03
CA TRP A 50 -0.13 0.87 9.30
C TRP A 50 0.08 2.11 10.18
N PRO A 51 1.33 2.56 10.40
CA PRO A 51 1.59 3.78 11.14
C PRO A 51 1.12 5.02 10.36
N VAL A 52 0.18 5.77 10.91
CA VAL A 52 -0.26 7.06 10.38
C VAL A 52 0.77 8.14 10.70
N GLY A 53 0.87 9.16 9.85
CA GLY A 53 1.84 10.24 10.02
C GLY A 53 3.27 9.76 9.88
N THR A 54 3.50 8.80 8.98
CA THR A 54 4.82 8.22 8.72
C THR A 54 4.94 7.83 7.27
N LEU A 55 6.14 8.02 6.69
CA LEU A 55 6.48 7.53 5.38
C LEU A 55 6.66 6.01 5.43
N ILE A 56 5.78 5.30 4.73
CA ILE A 56 5.84 3.86 4.52
C ILE A 56 6.31 3.62 3.09
N GLU A 57 7.39 2.86 2.90
CA GLU A 57 7.84 2.46 1.57
C GLU A 57 7.34 1.07 1.22
N LEU A 58 6.64 0.95 0.09
CA LEU A 58 6.28 -0.32 -0.53
C LEU A 58 7.10 -0.51 -1.80
N MET A 59 7.76 -1.66 -1.92
CA MET A 59 8.63 -2.01 -3.05
C MET A 59 8.09 -3.25 -3.76
N PRO A 60 7.02 -3.11 -4.58
CA PRO A 60 6.54 -4.21 -5.38
C PRO A 60 7.56 -4.61 -6.45
N CYS A 61 7.74 -5.91 -6.68
CA CYS A 61 8.66 -6.44 -7.70
C CYS A 61 8.32 -5.93 -9.10
N ARG A 62 7.03 -5.67 -9.36
CA ARG A 62 6.47 -4.99 -10.52
C ARG A 62 5.11 -4.39 -10.16
N PRO A 63 4.64 -3.35 -10.87
CA PRO A 63 3.29 -2.83 -10.70
C PRO A 63 2.22 -3.90 -11.01
N GLY A 64 1.08 -3.84 -10.32
CA GLY A 64 -0.10 -4.67 -10.61
C GLY A 64 -0.07 -6.08 -10.03
N ILE A 65 0.72 -6.33 -8.97
CA ILE A 65 0.73 -7.62 -8.26
C ILE A 65 -0.34 -7.72 -7.16
N GLY A 66 -0.99 -6.59 -6.84
CA GLY A 66 -2.01 -6.51 -5.79
C GLY A 66 -1.63 -5.52 -4.68
N GLU A 67 -0.61 -4.70 -4.89
CA GLU A 67 -0.09 -3.74 -3.93
C GLU A 67 -1.13 -2.69 -3.48
N LEU A 68 -2.08 -2.33 -4.36
CA LEU A 68 -3.23 -1.49 -3.97
C LEU A 68 -4.32 -2.28 -3.25
N HIS A 69 -4.50 -3.55 -3.57
CA HIS A 69 -5.47 -4.40 -2.88
C HIS A 69 -5.03 -4.68 -1.43
N LEU A 70 -3.72 -4.79 -1.18
CA LEU A 70 -3.14 -4.79 0.16
C LEU A 70 -3.56 -3.58 1.01
N LEU A 71 -3.69 -2.41 0.39
CA LEU A 71 -4.06 -1.18 1.10
C LEU A 71 -5.57 -1.01 1.25
N ARG A 72 -6.38 -1.77 0.49
CA ARG A 72 -7.83 -1.61 0.44
C ARG A 72 -8.48 -1.60 1.84
N PRO A 73 -8.21 -2.54 2.76
CA PRO A 73 -8.90 -2.54 4.06
C PRO A 73 -8.60 -1.28 4.88
N ALA A 74 -7.37 -0.77 4.79
CA ALA A 74 -6.97 0.46 5.46
C ALA A 74 -7.63 1.69 4.82
N LEU A 75 -7.68 1.76 3.49
CA LEU A 75 -8.31 2.86 2.76
C LEU A 75 -9.82 2.97 3.06
N THR A 76 -10.52 1.84 3.22
CA THR A 76 -11.97 1.85 3.51
C THR A 76 -12.32 2.38 4.90
N GLN A 77 -11.36 2.35 5.84
CA GLN A 77 -11.50 2.81 7.21
C GLN A 77 -11.20 4.31 7.37
N LEU A 78 -10.66 4.96 6.34
CA LEU A 78 -10.33 6.39 6.39
C LEU A 78 -11.60 7.24 6.53
N ASP A 79 -11.40 8.46 7.00
CA ASP A 79 -12.40 9.51 6.97
C ASP A 79 -12.81 9.82 5.51
N CYS A 80 -14.11 9.84 5.24
CA CYS A 80 -14.68 10.13 3.93
C CYS A 80 -14.67 11.62 3.57
N ASP A 81 -14.53 12.51 4.56
CA ASP A 81 -14.50 13.96 4.32
C ASP A 81 -13.19 14.44 3.70
N ARG A 82 -12.13 13.63 3.82
CA ARG A 82 -10.79 13.88 3.28
C ARG A 82 -10.53 13.06 2.01
N CYS A 83 -9.71 13.63 1.11
CA CYS A 83 -9.38 12.96 -0.15
C CYS A 83 -8.45 11.77 0.03
N ILE A 84 -8.46 10.87 -0.96
CA ILE A 84 -7.35 9.95 -1.21
C ILE A 84 -6.63 10.43 -2.47
N ALA A 85 -5.34 10.75 -2.35
CA ALA A 85 -4.53 11.24 -3.46
C ALA A 85 -3.70 10.11 -4.07
N LEU A 86 -3.78 9.97 -5.40
CA LEU A 86 -2.93 9.11 -6.23
C LEU A 86 -1.98 10.00 -7.03
N LEU A 87 -0.70 9.96 -6.67
CA LEU A 87 0.31 10.83 -7.21
C LEU A 87 1.30 10.07 -8.10
N SER A 88 1.23 10.37 -9.39
CA SER A 88 1.98 9.73 -10.49
C SER A 88 1.87 8.21 -10.56
N PRO A 89 0.66 7.61 -10.45
CA PRO A 89 0.52 6.16 -10.58
C PRO A 89 1.04 5.67 -11.94
N PRO A 90 1.60 4.45 -12.02
CA PRO A 90 2.22 3.92 -13.23
C PRO A 90 1.22 3.69 -14.36
N TYR A 91 -0.05 3.50 -14.00
CA TYR A 91 -1.17 3.32 -14.93
C TYR A 91 -2.33 4.22 -14.53
N ILE A 92 -3.24 4.46 -15.48
CA ILE A 92 -4.46 5.19 -15.24
C ILE A 92 -5.30 4.42 -14.20
N PRO A 93 -5.69 5.03 -13.07
CA PRO A 93 -6.53 4.38 -12.08
C PRO A 93 -7.88 3.98 -12.68
N TYR A 94 -8.24 2.70 -12.57
CA TYR A 94 -9.53 2.22 -13.05
C TYR A 94 -10.63 2.49 -12.01
N PHE A 95 -11.45 3.51 -12.27
CA PHE A 95 -12.44 4.04 -11.32
C PHE A 95 -13.46 3.00 -10.85
N HIS A 96 -13.87 2.05 -11.71
CA HIS A 96 -14.81 1.00 -11.30
C HIS A 96 -14.28 0.10 -10.18
N CYS A 97 -12.98 -0.20 -10.16
CA CYS A 97 -12.37 -0.94 -9.04
C CYS A 97 -12.55 -0.18 -7.71
N TRP A 98 -12.48 1.15 -7.75
CA TRP A 98 -12.65 2.01 -6.57
C TRP A 98 -14.04 1.85 -5.94
N PHE A 99 -15.09 1.83 -6.76
CA PHE A 99 -16.47 1.59 -6.29
C PHE A 99 -16.65 0.17 -5.76
N ASN A 100 -16.14 -0.83 -6.47
CA ASN A 100 -16.23 -2.22 -6.05
C ASN A 100 -15.48 -2.46 -4.73
N TRP A 101 -14.48 -1.64 -4.43
CA TRP A 101 -13.75 -1.64 -3.17
C TRP A 101 -14.44 -0.84 -2.06
N GLN A 102 -15.65 -0.32 -2.28
CA GLN A 102 -16.41 0.52 -1.34
C GLN A 102 -15.72 1.85 -1.02
N LEU A 103 -14.83 2.31 -1.91
CA LEU A 103 -14.12 3.59 -1.77
C LEU A 103 -14.85 4.73 -2.48
N GLY A 104 -16.03 4.50 -3.07
CA GLY A 104 -16.84 5.51 -3.75
C GLY A 104 -17.30 6.67 -2.86
N LYS A 105 -17.24 6.50 -1.53
CA LYS A 105 -17.48 7.58 -0.55
C LYS A 105 -16.33 8.60 -0.45
N HIS A 106 -15.12 8.24 -0.89
CA HIS A 106 -13.95 9.12 -0.82
C HIS A 106 -13.79 9.91 -2.12
N ARG A 107 -13.44 11.20 -1.99
CA ARG A 107 -12.97 11.98 -3.14
C ARG A 107 -11.59 11.47 -3.57
N LEU A 108 -11.49 11.01 -4.80
CA LEU A 108 -10.24 10.56 -5.41
C LEU A 108 -9.57 11.73 -6.13
N LEU A 109 -8.34 12.07 -5.74
CA LEU A 109 -7.51 13.04 -6.45
C LEU A 109 -6.42 12.31 -7.22
N TRP A 110 -6.51 12.29 -8.55
CA TRP A 110 -5.44 11.77 -9.40
C TRP A 110 -4.58 12.92 -9.92
N ILE A 111 -3.29 12.89 -9.59
CA ILE A 111 -2.31 13.90 -9.97
C ILE A 111 -1.23 13.22 -10.78
N LYS A 112 -1.03 13.66 -12.03
CA LYS A 112 0.07 13.21 -12.87
C LYS A 112 1.13 14.32 -12.89
N ALA A 113 2.28 14.07 -12.27
CA ALA A 113 3.40 15.00 -12.34
C ALA A 113 4.22 14.76 -13.63
N GLU A 114 4.77 15.82 -14.20
CA GLU A 114 5.61 15.75 -15.39
C GLU A 114 7.04 15.31 -15.05
N THR A 115 7.57 15.81 -13.93
CA THR A 115 8.93 15.51 -13.47
C THR A 115 8.95 14.86 -12.08
N VAL A 116 10.07 14.22 -11.75
CA VAL A 116 10.30 13.69 -10.39
C VAL A 116 10.32 14.83 -9.35
N PHE A 117 10.80 16.01 -9.73
CA PHE A 117 10.80 17.18 -8.84
C PHE A 117 9.37 17.62 -8.52
N ASP A 118 8.53 17.79 -9.54
CA ASP A 118 7.13 18.18 -9.37
C ASP A 118 6.35 17.14 -8.58
N ASN A 119 6.68 15.86 -8.77
CA ASN A 119 6.10 14.77 -8.01
C ASN A 119 6.41 14.90 -6.52
N LEU A 120 7.68 15.08 -6.16
CA LEU A 120 8.07 15.24 -4.75
C LEU A 120 7.54 16.54 -4.16
N TRP A 121 7.57 17.63 -4.91
CA TRP A 121 7.00 18.91 -4.50
C TRP A 121 5.49 18.80 -4.25
N SER A 122 4.75 18.14 -5.15
CA SER A 122 3.31 17.88 -4.98
C SER A 122 3.03 17.04 -3.73
N ALA A 123 3.84 16.00 -3.48
CA ALA A 123 3.74 15.22 -2.25
C ALA A 123 3.91 16.10 -1.00
N GLU A 124 4.88 17.03 -1.02
CA GLU A 124 5.05 17.99 0.08
C GLU A 124 3.83 18.90 0.26
N GLN A 125 3.26 19.43 -0.83
CA GLN A 125 2.09 20.30 -0.74
C GLN A 125 0.86 19.57 -0.21
N ILE A 126 0.65 18.32 -0.63
CA ILE A 126 -0.46 17.48 -0.14
C ILE A 126 -0.31 17.20 1.36
N LEU A 127 0.92 16.90 1.82
CA LEU A 127 1.16 16.70 3.25
C LEU A 127 0.92 17.99 4.04
N LYS A 128 1.42 19.14 3.55
CA LYS A 128 1.23 20.44 4.22
C LYS A 128 -0.22 20.90 4.29
N SER A 129 -1.03 20.61 3.27
CA SER A 129 -2.44 21.03 3.25
C SER A 129 -3.31 20.21 4.20
N GLN A 130 -2.85 19.01 4.59
CA GLN A 130 -3.58 18.05 5.41
C GLN A 130 -4.97 17.65 4.85
N ALA A 131 -5.25 17.98 3.59
CA ALA A 131 -6.57 17.78 2.97
C ALA A 131 -6.89 16.30 2.69
N CYS A 132 -5.88 15.44 2.58
CA CYS A 132 -6.05 14.03 2.20
C CYS A 132 -5.76 13.08 3.36
N ALA A 133 -6.67 12.12 3.58
CA ALA A 133 -6.51 11.05 4.56
C ALA A 133 -5.45 10.02 4.14
N ALA A 134 -5.24 9.84 2.84
CA ALA A 134 -4.14 9.05 2.31
C ALA A 134 -3.46 9.71 1.12
N LEU A 135 -2.15 9.51 1.03
CA LEU A 135 -1.33 9.87 -0.12
C LEU A 135 -0.61 8.60 -0.59
N LEU A 136 -0.93 8.18 -1.82
CA LEU A 136 -0.25 7.09 -2.52
C LEU A 136 0.62 7.72 -3.60
N CYS A 137 1.95 7.68 -3.42
CA CYS A 137 2.90 8.32 -4.31
C CYS A 137 3.79 7.27 -4.98
N TRP A 138 3.91 7.31 -6.30
CA TRP A 138 4.85 6.47 -7.04
C TRP A 138 6.03 7.31 -7.49
N SER A 139 7.23 6.86 -7.14
CA SER A 139 8.47 7.55 -7.54
C SER A 139 9.65 6.58 -7.53
N THR A 140 10.54 6.74 -8.51
CA THR A 140 11.67 5.84 -8.72
C THR A 140 12.89 6.27 -7.91
N PHE A 141 13.56 7.31 -8.37
CA PHE A 141 14.79 7.83 -7.78
C PHE A 141 14.49 9.04 -6.89
N ILE A 142 14.79 8.90 -5.60
CA ILE A 142 14.59 9.96 -4.61
C ILE A 142 15.86 10.09 -3.79
N ARG A 143 16.39 11.31 -3.73
CA ARG A 143 17.58 11.60 -2.92
C ARG A 143 17.25 11.41 -1.43
N PRO A 144 18.16 10.88 -0.60
CA PRO A 144 17.93 10.67 0.83
C PRO A 144 17.48 11.94 1.59
N GLN A 145 17.92 13.13 1.18
CA GLN A 145 17.48 14.40 1.76
C GLN A 145 15.99 14.66 1.52
N ALA A 146 15.48 14.38 0.32
CA ALA A 146 14.05 14.53 0.01
C ALA A 146 13.21 13.50 0.80
N LEU A 147 13.69 12.25 0.94
CA LEU A 147 13.02 11.25 1.80
C LEU A 147 12.94 11.70 3.26
N ARG A 148 14.01 12.26 3.81
CA ARG A 148 14.01 12.79 5.18
C ARG A 148 13.01 13.94 5.34
N ARG A 149 12.95 14.85 4.37
CA ARG A 149 11.99 15.96 4.36
C ARG A 149 10.55 15.46 4.28
N LEU A 150 10.26 14.51 3.40
CA LEU A 150 8.94 13.88 3.30
C LEU A 150 8.55 13.12 4.58
N GLN A 151 9.47 12.37 5.18
CA GLN A 151 9.23 11.72 6.47
C GLN A 151 8.92 12.75 7.57
N TRP A 152 9.67 13.86 7.64
CA TRP A 152 9.42 14.92 8.62
C TRP A 152 8.06 15.59 8.41
N LEU A 153 7.68 15.88 7.17
CA LEU A 153 6.35 16.41 6.86
C LEU A 153 5.26 15.42 7.25
N ALA A 154 5.43 14.12 6.93
CA ALA A 154 4.47 13.10 7.28
C ALA A 154 4.21 13.05 8.80
N THR A 155 5.24 13.22 9.64
CA THR A 155 5.07 13.22 11.11
C THR A 155 4.23 14.38 11.67
N GLN A 156 3.92 15.40 10.87
CA GLN A 156 3.06 16.52 11.26
C GLN A 156 1.62 16.37 10.74
N THR A 157 1.28 15.19 10.22
CA THR A 157 -0.01 14.94 9.57
C THR A 157 -0.61 13.63 10.09
N ASP A 158 -1.93 13.56 10.09
CA ASP A 158 -2.65 12.29 10.28
C ASP A 158 -2.99 11.65 8.92
N THR A 159 -2.00 11.59 8.03
CA THR A 159 -2.15 11.05 6.67
C THR A 159 -1.49 9.67 6.58
N LEU A 160 -2.20 8.70 6.01
CA LEU A 160 -1.62 7.43 5.60
C LEU A 160 -0.75 7.67 4.35
N PHE A 161 0.56 7.74 4.53
CA PHE A 161 1.48 8.06 3.45
C PHE A 161 2.27 6.85 2.97
N ILE A 162 1.93 6.41 1.76
CA ILE A 162 2.59 5.29 1.08
C ILE A 162 3.41 5.81 -0.10
N LEU A 163 4.66 5.41 -0.14
CA LEU A 163 5.58 5.67 -1.24
C LEU A 163 5.94 4.36 -1.92
N PHE A 164 5.46 4.19 -3.15
CA PHE A 164 5.81 3.07 -4.01
C PHE A 164 7.14 3.33 -4.71
N ARG A 165 8.09 2.41 -4.51
CA ARG A 165 9.44 2.50 -5.07
C ARG A 165 9.83 1.22 -5.81
N PRO A 166 10.74 1.27 -6.78
CA PRO A 166 11.22 0.07 -7.46
C PRO A 166 11.99 -0.86 -6.50
N PRO A 167 12.09 -2.17 -6.80
CA PRO A 167 12.78 -3.15 -5.95
C PRO A 167 14.23 -2.78 -5.63
N ALA A 168 14.93 -2.15 -6.58
CA ALA A 168 16.29 -1.66 -6.40
C ALA A 168 16.43 -0.67 -5.22
N ALA A 169 15.35 -0.02 -4.80
CA ALA A 169 15.35 0.86 -3.63
C ALA A 169 15.54 0.11 -2.31
N ALA A 170 15.29 -1.21 -2.24
CA ALA A 170 15.47 -2.02 -1.04
C ALA A 170 16.86 -1.87 -0.42
N HIS A 171 17.89 -1.82 -1.27
CA HIS A 171 19.30 -1.68 -0.88
C HIS A 171 19.76 -0.23 -0.66
N GLN A 172 18.89 0.75 -0.90
CA GLN A 172 19.21 2.16 -0.72
C GLN A 172 18.91 2.62 0.71
N PRO A 173 19.70 3.55 1.26
CA PRO A 173 19.42 4.15 2.56
C PRO A 173 18.11 4.95 2.49
N SER A 174 17.26 4.77 3.51
CA SER A 174 15.97 5.43 3.58
C SER A 174 15.62 5.88 4.99
N ALA A 175 15.02 7.07 5.08
CA ALA A 175 14.48 7.64 6.30
C ALA A 175 13.16 7.00 6.73
N ALA A 176 12.48 6.27 5.83
CA ALA A 176 11.22 5.60 6.11
C ALA A 176 11.35 4.63 7.30
N PRO A 177 10.54 4.77 8.37
CA PRO A 177 10.54 3.85 9.50
C PRO A 177 10.02 2.45 9.17
N LEU A 178 9.17 2.33 8.14
CA LEU A 178 8.58 1.07 7.69
C LEU A 178 8.83 0.88 6.19
N ARG A 179 9.39 -0.28 5.83
CA ARG A 179 9.76 -0.64 4.45
C ARG A 179 9.40 -2.10 4.19
N LEU A 180 8.63 -2.36 3.14
CA LEU A 180 8.23 -3.71 2.74
C LEU A 180 8.56 -3.96 1.26
N ALA A 181 9.19 -5.10 0.96
CA ALA A 181 9.25 -5.64 -0.39
C ALA A 181 8.04 -6.55 -0.61
N LEU A 182 7.44 -6.47 -1.81
CA LEU A 182 6.25 -7.25 -2.15
C LEU A 182 6.53 -8.11 -3.39
N GLU A 183 6.23 -9.39 -3.27
CA GLU A 183 6.32 -10.37 -4.35
C GLU A 183 4.96 -11.05 -4.55
N PRO A 184 4.62 -11.47 -5.78
CA PRO A 184 3.41 -12.25 -6.02
C PRO A 184 3.51 -13.63 -5.36
N ALA A 185 2.41 -14.06 -4.74
CA ALA A 185 2.24 -15.41 -4.21
C ALA A 185 0.99 -16.06 -4.82
N MET A 186 0.83 -17.38 -4.65
CA MET A 186 -0.24 -18.16 -5.28
C MET A 186 -1.65 -17.59 -5.08
N GLN A 187 -1.94 -17.00 -3.92
CA GLN A 187 -3.26 -16.46 -3.55
C GLN A 187 -3.19 -14.98 -3.14
N GLY A 188 -2.14 -14.25 -3.52
CA GLY A 188 -1.98 -12.85 -3.16
C GLY A 188 -0.53 -12.39 -3.19
N LEU A 189 -0.01 -11.96 -2.05
CA LEU A 189 1.34 -11.41 -1.93
C LEU A 189 2.17 -12.15 -0.88
N ALA A 190 3.48 -12.16 -1.08
CA ALA A 190 4.46 -12.37 -0.03
C ALA A 190 5.09 -11.01 0.32
N ALA A 191 4.97 -10.58 1.57
CA ALA A 191 5.52 -9.33 2.06
C ALA A 191 6.74 -9.57 2.94
N SER A 192 7.89 -9.06 2.52
CA SER A 192 9.15 -9.12 3.28
C SER A 192 9.40 -7.77 3.95
N ILE A 193 9.40 -7.73 5.28
CA ILE A 193 9.68 -6.51 6.03
C ILE A 193 11.17 -6.24 6.03
N LEU A 194 11.59 -5.22 5.27
CA LEU A 194 13.00 -4.80 5.16
C LEU A 194 13.43 -3.92 6.32
N LYS A 195 12.50 -3.13 6.86
CA LYS A 195 12.73 -2.23 7.99
C LYS A 195 11.43 -2.01 8.72
N ARG A 196 11.47 -2.13 10.04
CA ARG A 196 10.41 -1.70 10.97
C ARG A 196 11.05 -1.21 12.26
N ARG A 197 10.27 -0.51 13.09
CA ARG A 197 10.67 -0.32 14.49
C ARG A 197 10.51 -1.64 15.23
N GLY A 198 11.45 -2.01 16.10
CA GLY A 198 11.41 -3.27 16.86
C GLY A 198 12.26 -4.38 16.23
N PRO A 199 12.05 -5.66 16.63
CA PRO A 199 12.91 -6.77 16.22
C PRO A 199 12.87 -6.99 14.71
N ALA A 200 13.94 -7.53 14.12
CA ALA A 200 13.92 -7.88 12.70
C ALA A 200 12.84 -8.94 12.41
N CYS A 201 12.27 -8.93 11.20
CA CYS A 201 11.41 -10.00 10.69
C CYS A 201 12.13 -10.61 9.50
N THR A 202 12.53 -11.88 9.62
CA THR A 202 13.34 -12.54 8.58
C THR A 202 12.48 -13.30 7.59
N ASN A 203 11.28 -13.74 8.00
CA ASN A 203 10.41 -14.55 7.16
C ASN A 203 9.42 -13.68 6.38
N PRO A 204 9.15 -14.00 5.10
CA PRO A 204 8.09 -13.35 4.34
C PRO A 204 6.72 -13.71 4.92
N ILE A 205 5.83 -12.72 4.96
CA ILE A 205 4.45 -12.85 5.43
C ILE A 205 3.55 -13.09 4.22
N LEU A 206 2.81 -14.20 4.22
CA LEU A 206 1.85 -14.49 3.16
C LEU A 206 0.55 -13.72 3.42
N ILE A 207 0.13 -12.94 2.41
CA ILE A 207 -1.05 -12.10 2.45
C ILE A 207 -2.04 -12.63 1.40
N PRO A 208 -3.12 -13.32 1.82
CA PRO A 208 -4.14 -13.79 0.90
C PRO A 208 -4.99 -12.61 0.43
N LEU A 209 -4.92 -12.29 -0.86
CA LEU A 209 -5.72 -11.23 -1.48
C LEU A 209 -6.89 -11.78 -2.29
N TYR A 210 -6.76 -13.01 -2.78
CA TYR A 210 -7.73 -13.65 -3.66
C TYR A 210 -8.28 -14.89 -2.97
N PRO A 211 -9.55 -15.27 -3.23
CA PRO A 211 -10.08 -16.52 -2.73
C PRO A 211 -9.18 -17.67 -3.19
N ALA A 212 -9.02 -18.67 -2.32
CA ALA A 212 -8.30 -19.88 -2.69
C ALA A 212 -8.91 -20.41 -3.99
N ARG A 213 -8.09 -20.52 -5.03
CA ARG A 213 -8.52 -21.14 -6.28
C ARG A 213 -8.75 -22.60 -5.93
N THR A 214 -10.00 -22.97 -5.65
CA THR A 214 -10.38 -24.37 -5.53
C THR A 214 -9.94 -24.98 -6.85
N GLN A 215 -9.00 -25.93 -6.81
CA GLN A 215 -8.72 -26.74 -7.98
C GLN A 215 -10.01 -27.49 -8.26
N ALA A 216 -10.88 -26.92 -9.09
CA ALA A 216 -11.90 -27.68 -9.74
C ALA A 216 -11.14 -28.70 -10.57
N ALA A 217 -10.97 -29.91 -10.03
CA ALA A 217 -10.55 -31.07 -10.78
C ALA A 217 -11.64 -31.37 -11.80
N SER A 218 -11.59 -30.66 -12.92
CA SER A 218 -12.21 -30.98 -14.21
C SER A 218 -11.76 -29.88 -15.18
N PRO A 219 -11.03 -30.20 -16.26
CA PRO A 219 -10.89 -29.25 -17.35
C PRO A 219 -12.30 -28.97 -17.88
N MET A 220 -12.86 -27.81 -17.55
CA MET A 220 -13.98 -27.27 -18.32
C MET A 220 -13.52 -27.27 -19.78
N PRO A 221 -14.19 -27.94 -20.73
CA PRO A 221 -13.85 -27.79 -22.13
C PRO A 221 -13.92 -26.30 -22.43
N HIS A 222 -12.78 -25.72 -22.82
CA HIS A 222 -12.71 -24.32 -23.22
C HIS A 222 -13.83 -24.09 -24.23
N ALA A 223 -14.77 -23.21 -23.92
CA ALA A 223 -15.78 -22.78 -24.88
C ALA A 223 -15.02 -22.26 -26.10
N THR A 224 -15.06 -23.02 -27.20
CA THR A 224 -14.40 -22.65 -28.44
C THR A 224 -15.08 -21.37 -28.91
N LEU A 225 -14.36 -20.25 -28.88
CA LEU A 225 -14.82 -18.97 -29.43
C LEU A 225 -14.80 -19.00 -30.97
N ASP A 226 -15.19 -20.12 -31.56
CA ASP A 226 -15.48 -20.25 -32.98
C ASP A 226 -16.99 -20.15 -33.15
N LEU A 227 -17.51 -18.93 -32.96
CA LEU A 227 -18.79 -18.58 -33.55
C LEU A 227 -18.51 -18.26 -35.01
N SER A 228 -18.57 -19.28 -35.87
CA SER A 228 -18.78 -19.05 -37.29
C SER A 228 -20.09 -18.28 -37.41
N LEU A 229 -19.99 -16.99 -37.76
CA LEU A 229 -21.11 -16.09 -37.92
C LEU A 229 -21.93 -16.59 -39.10
N LEU A 230 -22.92 -17.45 -38.85
CA LEU A 230 -23.94 -17.82 -39.84
C LEU A 230 -24.86 -16.62 -40.03
N ALA A 231 -24.34 -15.58 -40.68
CA ALA A 231 -25.15 -14.58 -41.32
C ALA A 231 -25.89 -15.27 -42.47
N HIS A 232 -27.06 -15.82 -42.18
CA HIS A 232 -28.08 -16.02 -43.20
C HIS A 232 -28.57 -14.63 -43.60
N ALA A 233 -27.95 -14.06 -44.63
CA ALA A 233 -28.49 -12.89 -45.30
C ALA A 233 -29.86 -13.26 -45.87
N GLN A 234 -30.94 -12.91 -45.17
CA GLN A 234 -32.28 -12.96 -45.72
C GLN A 234 -32.44 -11.77 -46.67
N SER A 235 -32.46 -12.07 -47.97
CA SER A 235 -32.88 -11.13 -49.01
C SER A 235 -34.40 -10.95 -48.89
N GLY A 236 -34.87 -9.73 -48.65
CA GLY A 236 -36.29 -9.44 -48.57
C GLY A 236 -36.60 -8.11 -47.88
N ARG A 237 -36.41 -6.99 -48.58
CA ARG A 237 -37.19 -5.79 -48.30
C ARG A 237 -37.99 -5.46 -49.56
N ASP A 238 -39.25 -5.88 -49.54
CA ASP A 238 -40.24 -5.39 -50.49
C ASP A 238 -40.51 -3.91 -50.19
N LEU A 239 -40.21 -3.07 -51.18
CA LEU A 239 -40.60 -1.67 -51.20
C LEU A 239 -42.12 -1.61 -51.46
N SER A 240 -42.89 -1.12 -50.49
CA SER A 240 -44.29 -0.75 -50.74
C SER A 240 -44.39 0.72 -51.17
N PRO A 241 -45.14 1.00 -52.25
CA PRO A 241 -45.30 2.35 -52.78
C PRO A 241 -46.36 3.09 -51.98
N LEU A 242 -46.31 4.42 -51.95
CA LEU A 242 -47.50 5.26 -52.08
C LEU A 242 -47.07 6.70 -52.36
N ALA A 243 -47.33 7.10 -53.60
CA ALA A 243 -47.50 8.49 -54.00
C ALA A 243 -48.95 8.91 -53.68
N ASN A 244 -49.09 10.09 -53.09
CA ASN A 244 -50.11 11.08 -53.40
C ASN A 244 -49.62 12.44 -52.91
#